data_AF-A0A845GF74-F1
#
_entry.id   AF-A0A845GF74-F1
#
_cell.length_a   1.000
_cell.length_b   1.000
_cell.length_c   1.000
_cell.angle_alpha   90.00
_cell.angle_beta   90.00
_cell.angle_gamma   90.00
#
_symmetry.space_group_name_H-M   'P 1'
#
loop_
_entity.id
_entity.type
_entity.pdbx_description
1 polymer ?
#
loop_
_entity_poly.entity_id
_entity_poly.type
_entity_poly.pdbx_seq_one_letter_code
_entity_poly.pdbx_strand_id
1 'polypeptide(L)' 'MDQTEIPFTRVRGGFRRMLETELGTEQLCASCQQLWPVDPEFYVVTATRLSYECRACISERKAVRAGPR' A
#
# COMPACT_ATOMS: atom_id res chain seq x y z
N MET A 1 23.61 8.31 9.33
CA MET A 1 22.29 7.90 9.86
C MET A 1 21.47 7.37 8.71
N ASP A 2 20.81 6.25 8.94
CA ASP A 2 20.21 5.32 7.98
C ASP A 2 19.27 6.01 6.97
N GLN A 3 19.71 6.14 5.72
CA GLN A 3 18.83 6.52 4.62
C GLN A 3 18.20 5.22 4.10
N THR A 4 17.05 4.82 4.63
CA THR A 4 16.21 3.81 3.97
C THR A 4 15.69 4.42 2.67
N GLU A 5 16.50 4.34 1.62
CA GLU A 5 16.14 4.68 0.25
C GLU A 5 15.10 3.66 -0.24
N ILE A 6 13.83 3.90 0.04
CA ILE A 6 12.74 3.02 -0.42
C ILE A 6 12.77 3.02 -1.96
N PRO A 7 13.12 1.89 -2.61
CA PRO A 7 13.24 1.88 -4.06
C PRO A 7 11.86 2.06 -4.70
N PHE A 8 11.81 2.85 -5.76
CA PHE A 8 10.62 2.96 -6.60
C PHE A 8 10.56 1.75 -7.53
N THR A 9 9.83 0.73 -7.12
CA THR A 9 9.55 -0.44 -7.95
C THR A 9 8.46 -0.11 -8.97
N ARG A 10 8.80 -0.19 -10.25
CA ARG A 10 7.82 -0.07 -11.33
C ARG A 10 7.02 -1.38 -11.43
N VAL A 11 5.70 -1.31 -11.37
CA VAL A 11 4.81 -2.48 -11.52
C VAL A 11 3.78 -2.26 -12.62
N ARG A 12 3.13 -3.32 -13.11
CA ARG A 12 2.05 -3.20 -14.11
C ARG A 12 0.89 -2.39 -13.51
N GLY A 13 0.75 -1.14 -13.96
CA GLY A 13 -0.27 -0.20 -13.52
C GLY A 13 0.24 1.06 -12.80
N GLY A 14 1.56 1.24 -12.62
CA GLY A 14 2.14 2.48 -12.06
C GLY A 14 3.50 2.31 -11.39
N PHE A 15 3.97 3.36 -10.71
CA PHE A 15 5.13 3.30 -9.81
C PHE A 15 4.65 2.99 -8.39
N ARG A 16 5.27 2.03 -7.72
CA ARG A 16 5.03 1.71 -6.31
C ARG A 16 6.33 1.82 -5.54
N ARG A 17 6.27 2.35 -4.33
CA ARG A 17 7.42 2.35 -3.43
C ARG A 17 7.29 1.09 -2.60
N MET A 18 8.13 0.11 -2.86
CA MET A 18 8.19 -1.13 -2.09
C MET A 18 9.59 -1.25 -1.51
N LEU A 19 9.68 -1.63 -0.24
CA LEU A 19 10.92 -1.86 0.47
C LEU A 19 10.99 -3.35 0.79
N GLU A 20 12.07 -4.02 0.41
CA GLU A 20 12.35 -5.38 0.88
C GLU A 20 13.22 -5.26 2.12
N THR A 21 12.72 -5.78 3.24
CA THR A 21 13.41 -5.82 4.53
C THR A 21 13.69 -7.27 4.92
N GLU A 22 14.50 -7.45 5.96
CA GLU A 22 14.79 -8.78 6.52
C GLU A 22 13.53 -9.51 7.05
N LEU A 23 12.45 -8.76 7.31
CA LEU A 23 11.16 -9.26 7.76
C LEU A 23 10.20 -9.55 6.60
N GLY A 24 10.45 -9.03 5.40
CA GLY A 24 9.62 -9.21 4.22
C GLY A 24 9.45 -7.95 3.36
N THR A 25 8.51 -8.00 2.43
CA THR A 25 8.20 -6.88 1.52
C THR A 25 7.19 -5.93 2.15
N GLU A 26 7.54 -4.65 2.23
CA GLU A 26 6.68 -3.55 2.65
C GLU A 26 6.35 -2.66 1.45
N GLN A 27 5.13 -2.12 1.41
CA GLN A 27 4.69 -1.17 0.39
C GLN A 27 4.29 0.15 1.06
N LEU A 28 4.60 1.26 0.39
CA LEU A 28 4.12 2.58 0.79
C LEU A 28 2.69 2.78 0.28
N CYS A 29 1.77 3.11 1.18
CA CYS A 29 0.43 3.54 0.79
C CYS A 29 0.48 4.90 0.11
N ALA A 30 -0.13 5.06 -1.07
CA ALA A 30 -0.13 6.38 -1.72
C ALA A 30 -1.07 7.41 -1.06
N SER A 31 -2.01 6.98 -0.22
CA SER A 31 -2.96 7.87 0.45
C SER A 31 -2.43 8.40 1.78
N CYS A 32 -1.95 7.53 2.67
CA CYS A 32 -1.38 7.95 3.96
C CYS A 32 0.14 8.06 3.97
N GLN A 33 0.81 7.67 2.87
CA GLN A 33 2.28 7.73 2.72
C GLN A 33 3.04 6.97 3.82
N GLN A 34 2.41 5.98 4.44
CA GLN A 34 3.03 5.09 5.41
C GLN A 34 3.44 3.76 4.77
N LEU A 35 4.56 3.21 5.23
CA LEU A 35 5.01 1.86 4.89
C LEU A 35 4.19 0.85 5.68
N TRP A 36 3.64 -0.12 4.99
CA TRP A 36 2.95 -1.25 5.58
C TRP A 36 3.41 -2.54 4.91
N PRO A 37 3.50 -3.66 5.63
CA PRO A 37 3.84 -4.94 5.02
C PRO A 37 2.83 -5.30 3.92
N VAL A 38 3.30 -5.94 2.84
CA VAL A 38 2.48 -6.43 1.72
C VAL A 38 1.70 -7.68 2.16
N ASP A 39 0.86 -7.47 3.15
CA ASP A 39 0.10 -8.50 3.82
C ASP A 39 -1.41 -8.27 3.60
N PRO A 40 -2.23 -9.32 3.42
CA PRO A 40 -3.69 -9.20 3.32
C PRO A 40 -4.36 -8.47 4.50
N GLU A 41 -3.70 -8.35 5.65
CA GLU A 41 -4.17 -7.54 6.76
C GLU A 41 -4.18 -6.04 6.42
N PHE A 42 -3.12 -5.54 5.77
CA PHE A 42 -2.91 -4.12 5.51
C PHE A 42 -3.28 -3.71 4.08
N TYR A 43 -3.10 -4.59 3.10
CA TYR A 43 -3.43 -4.34 1.70
C TYR A 43 -4.46 -5.33 1.20
N VAL A 44 -5.26 -4.88 0.23
CA VAL A 44 -6.09 -5.81 -0.53
C VAL A 44 -5.17 -6.52 -1.53
N VAL A 45 -4.73 -7.71 -1.14
CA VAL A 45 -3.96 -8.66 -1.94
C VAL A 45 -4.93 -9.67 -2.55
N THR A 46 -4.97 -9.75 -3.88
CA THR A 46 -5.64 -10.82 -4.62
C THR A 46 -4.64 -11.48 -5.56
N ALA A 47 -4.94 -12.70 -6.02
CA ALA A 47 -4.04 -13.50 -6.87
C ALA A 47 -3.54 -12.77 -8.13
N THR A 48 -4.24 -11.73 -8.58
CA THR A 48 -3.91 -10.97 -9.79
C THR A 48 -3.73 -9.47 -9.52
N ARG A 49 -4.01 -8.99 -8.30
CA ARG A 49 -4.03 -7.55 -8.03
C ARG A 49 -3.65 -7.24 -6.58
N LEU A 50 -2.63 -6.41 -6.43
CA LEU A 50 -2.30 -5.76 -5.17
C LEU A 50 -2.76 -4.30 -5.23
N SER A 51 -3.45 -3.82 -4.19
CA SER A 51 -3.92 -2.44 -4.11
C SER A 51 -2.80 -1.45 -3.81
N TYR A 52 -2.94 -0.20 -4.29
CA TYR A 52 -1.97 0.87 -4.07
C TYR A 52 -2.19 1.64 -2.75
N GLU A 53 -3.41 1.54 -2.21
CA GLU A 53 -3.83 2.10 -0.93
C GLU A 53 -3.91 0.98 0.11
N CYS A 54 -3.60 1.31 1.36
CA CYS A 54 -3.86 0.42 2.47
C CYS A 54 -5.38 0.27 2.69
N ARG A 55 -5.77 -0.84 3.30
CA ARG A 55 -7.15 -1.23 3.57
C ARG A 55 -7.88 -0.18 4.41
N ALA A 56 -7.19 0.48 5.34
CA ALA A 56 -7.74 1.59 6.12
C ALA A 56 -8.19 2.76 5.21
N CYS A 57 -7.28 3.29 4.39
CA CYS A 57 -7.62 4.36 3.45
C CYS A 57 -8.70 3.94 2.45
N ILE A 58 -8.68 2.68 1.97
CA ILE A 58 -9.74 2.15 1.11
C ILE A 58 -11.09 2.14 1.86
N SER A 59 -11.09 1.71 3.13
CA SER A 59 -12.28 1.65 3.97
C SER A 59 -12.85 3.04 4.22
N GLU A 60 -12.02 4.01 4.59
CA GLU A 60 -12.41 5.41 4.77
C GLU A 60 -12.95 5.99 3.46
N ARG A 61 -12.27 5.77 2.34
CA ARG A 61 -12.73 6.22 1.02
C ARG A 61 -14.08 5.61 0.63
N LYS A 62 -14.30 4.33 0.97
CA LYS A 62 -15.60 3.67 0.77
C LYS A 62 -16.68 4.28 1.66
N ALA A 63 -16.37 4.58 2.92
CA ALA A 63 -17.29 5.23 3.85
C ALA A 63 -17.67 6.63 3.35
N VAL A 64 -16.72 7.43 2.86
CA VAL A 64 -16.98 8.76 2.27
C VAL A 64 -17.87 8.66 1.03
N ARG A 65 -17.68 7.66 0.17
CA ARG A 65 -18.55 7.43 -0.99
C ARG A 65 -19.94 6.94 -0.64
N ALA A 66 -20.09 6.29 0.50
CA ALA A 66 -21.36 5.80 1.04
C ALA A 66 -22.00 6.82 2.00
N GLY A 67 -21.76 8.13 1.76
CA GLY A 67 -22.29 9.20 2.57
C GLY A 67 -23.78 9.02 2.91
N PRO A 68 -24.21 9.46 4.10
CA PRO A 68 -25.56 9.24 4.59
C PRO A 68 -26.55 9.85 3.59
N ARG A 69 -27.50 9.01 3.13
CA ARG A 69 -28.66 9.46 2.37
C ARG A 69 -29.48 10.46 3.16
#